data_AF-A0A8X6Q755-F1
#
_entry.id   AF-A0A8X6Q755-F1
#
_cell.length_a   1.000
_cell.length_b   1.000
_cell.length_c   1.000
_cell.angle_alpha   90.00
_cell.angle_beta   90.00
_cell.angle_gamma   90.00
#
_symmetry.space_group_name_H-M   'P 1'
#
loop_
_entity.id
_entity.type
_entity.pdbx_description
1 polymer ?
#
loop_
_entity_poly.entity_id
_entity_poly.type
_entity_poly.pdbx_seq_one_letter_code
_entity_poly.pdbx_strand_id
1 'polypeptide(L)'
;MHLTLEQHLSQPSVNVRGGISSSVIFGPIFFDISVTGDKYLEILMNQVVPQLQQQPNSHDLYFQQDGGPSHFSRVVRDHLEETFPEK
;
A
#
# COMPACT_ATOMS: atom_id res chain seq x y z
N MET A 1 7.99 -26.45 25.92
CA MET A 1 6.58 -26.01 25.79
C MET A 1 6.61 -24.49 25.72
N HIS A 2 6.29 -23.91 24.56
CA HIS A 2 6.19 -22.46 24.40
C HIS A 2 4.69 -22.11 24.35
N LEU A 3 4.24 -21.31 25.32
CA LEU A 3 2.87 -20.82 25.40
C LEU A 3 2.87 -19.36 24.95
N THR A 4 2.16 -19.08 23.86
CA THR A 4 1.92 -17.71 23.39
C THR A 4 0.55 -17.30 23.90
N LEU A 5 0.50 -16.29 24.76
CA LEU A 5 -0.73 -15.68 25.26
C LEU A 5 -0.97 -14.39 24.46
N GLU A 6 -1.95 -14.40 23.57
CA GLU A 6 -2.33 -13.20 22.81
C GLU A 6 -3.36 -12.39 23.60
N GLN A 7 -2.93 -11.28 24.20
CA GLN A 7 -3.82 -10.32 24.84
C GLN A 7 -4.38 -9.37 23.78
N HIS A 8 -5.68 -9.45 23.50
CA HIS A 8 -6.36 -8.54 22.59
C HIS A 8 -6.56 -7.17 23.27
N LEU A 9 -5.72 -6.19 22.94
CA LEU A 9 -5.86 -4.80 23.38
C LEU A 9 -6.80 -4.07 22.40
N SER A 10 -8.02 -3.75 22.82
CA SER A 10 -8.99 -2.98 22.03
C SER A 10 -8.72 -1.47 22.09
N GLN A 11 -7.49 -1.06 21.77
CA GLN A 11 -7.12 0.35 21.67
C GLN A 11 -7.41 0.86 20.24
N PRO A 12 -7.85 2.11 20.05
CA PRO A 12 -7.98 2.70 18.73
C PRO A 12 -6.62 2.67 18.01
N SER A 13 -6.57 2.05 16.84
CA SER A 13 -5.38 2.01 15.98
C SER A 13 -5.71 2.56 14.60
N VAL A 14 -4.68 3.06 13.91
CA VAL A 14 -4.75 3.51 12.52
C VAL A 14 -3.64 2.83 11.74
N ASN A 15 -3.92 2.43 10.51
CA ASN A 15 -2.89 1.90 9.63
C ASN A 15 -2.23 3.07 8.90
N VAL A 16 -0.91 2.98 8.76
CA VAL A 16 -0.11 3.94 8.00
C VAL A 16 0.67 3.20 6.92
N ARG A 17 0.68 3.73 5.69
CA ARG A 17 1.60 3.32 4.63
C ARG A 17 2.54 4.47 4.30
N GLY A 18 3.79 4.16 4.04
CA GLY A 18 4.75 5.09 3.45
C GLY A 18 5.44 4.39 2.29
N GLY A 19 5.85 5.17 1.29
CA GLY A 19 6.71 4.70 0.22
C GLY A 19 8.12 5.24 0.41
N ILE A 20 9.14 4.48 0.04
CA ILE A 20 10.50 4.99 -0.03
C ILE A 20 11.07 4.66 -1.40
N SER A 21 11.91 5.55 -1.91
CA SER A 21 12.80 5.32 -3.04
C SER A 21 14.22 5.73 -2.65
N SER A 22 15.19 5.53 -3.55
CA SER A 22 16.58 5.94 -3.32
C SER A 22 16.76 7.46 -3.17
N SER A 23 15.80 8.26 -3.64
CA SER A 23 15.90 9.73 -3.68
C SER A 23 14.78 10.45 -2.91
N VAL A 24 13.64 9.78 -2.66
CA VAL A 24 12.43 10.42 -2.12
C VAL A 24 11.70 9.52 -1.14
N ILE A 25 11.21 10.10 -0.04
CA ILE A 25 10.24 9.49 0.87
C ILE A 25 8.84 9.97 0.48
N PHE A 26 7.94 9.03 0.24
CA PHE A 26 6.51 9.27 0.01
C PHE A 26 5.79 9.10 1.33
N GLY A 27 4.97 10.11 1.65
CA GLY A 27 4.52 10.39 3.00
C GLY A 27 3.75 9.27 3.70
N PRO A 28 3.40 9.48 4.98
CA PRO A 28 2.46 8.61 5.66
C PRO A 28 1.04 8.83 5.11
N ILE A 29 0.49 7.79 4.48
CA ILE A 29 -0.90 7.66 4.09
C ILE A 29 -1.63 6.93 5.21
N PHE A 30 -2.53 7.62 5.89
CA PHE A 30 -3.32 7.08 6.99
C PHE A 30 -4.65 6.53 6.48
N PHE A 31 -5.06 5.37 7.00
CA PHE A 31 -6.35 4.75 6.67
C PHE A 31 -6.83 3.82 7.78
N ASP A 32 -8.13 3.51 7.73
CA ASP A 32 -8.78 2.64 8.71
C ASP A 32 -8.21 1.22 8.74
N ILE A 33 -8.30 0.58 9.91
CA ILE A 33 -7.72 -0.74 10.18
C ILE A 33 -8.19 -1.82 9.18
N SER A 34 -9.44 -1.73 8.72
CA SER A 34 -10.03 -2.68 7.77
C SER A 34 -9.97 -2.15 6.34
N VAL A 35 -8.88 -2.48 5.64
CA VAL A 35 -8.74 -2.23 4.21
C VAL A 35 -9.25 -3.43 3.42
N THR A 36 -10.38 -3.27 2.75
CA THR A 36 -10.80 -4.17 1.68
C THR A 36 -9.98 -3.91 0.42
N GLY A 37 -10.03 -4.82 -0.56
CA GLY A 37 -9.40 -4.58 -1.87
C GLY A 37 -9.84 -3.25 -2.50
N ASP A 38 -11.12 -2.92 -2.44
CA ASP A 38 -11.67 -1.68 -3.02
C ASP A 38 -11.14 -0.42 -2.32
N LYS A 39 -11.10 -0.42 -0.98
CA LYS A 39 -10.50 0.69 -0.22
C LYS A 39 -9.02 0.85 -0.53
N TYR A 40 -8.32 -0.27 -0.74
CA TYR A 40 -6.91 -0.22 -1.13
C TYR A 40 -6.74 0.38 -2.53
N LEU A 41 -7.59 -0.02 -3.48
CA LEU A 41 -7.60 0.52 -4.83
C LEU A 41 -7.86 2.04 -4.82
N GLU A 42 -8.83 2.51 -4.03
CA GLU A 42 -9.11 3.94 -3.88
C GLU A 42 -7.88 4.72 -3.40
N ILE A 43 -7.16 4.18 -2.41
CA ILE A 43 -5.92 4.79 -1.91
C ILE A 43 -4.84 4.81 -3.01
N LEU A 44 -4.69 3.72 -3.76
CA LEU A 44 -3.73 3.65 -4.87
C LEU A 44 -4.01 4.72 -5.92
N MET A 45 -5.25 4.79 -6.40
CA MET A 45 -5.66 5.71 -7.48
C MET A 45 -5.56 7.18 -7.05
N ASN A 46 -6.01 7.50 -5.83
CA ASN A 46 -6.18 8.89 -5.42
C ASN A 46 -4.96 9.48 -4.72
N GLN A 47 -4.11 8.65 -4.10
CA GLN A 47 -3.01 9.13 -3.27
C GLN A 47 -1.65 8.63 -3.73
N VAL A 48 -1.49 7.32 -3.96
CA VAL A 48 -0.17 6.73 -4.21
C VAL A 48 0.31 6.97 -5.64
N VAL A 49 -0.46 6.55 -6.65
CA VAL A 49 -0.07 6.61 -8.06
C VAL A 49 0.22 8.05 -8.52
N PRO A 50 -0.61 9.06 -8.17
CA PRO A 50 -0.33 10.44 -8.57
C PRO A 50 1.00 10.96 -8.00
N GLN A 51 1.34 10.62 -6.74
CA GLN A 51 2.61 11.05 -6.13
C GLN A 51 3.82 10.40 -6.79
N LEU A 52 3.71 9.12 -7.16
CA LEU A 52 4.75 8.39 -7.88
C LEU A 52 4.96 8.95 -9.29
N GLN A 53 3.88 9.24 -10.02
CA GLN A 53 3.95 9.76 -11.39
C GLN A 53 4.50 11.19 -11.47
N GLN A 54 4.34 12.00 -10.41
CA GLN A 54 4.93 13.33 -10.31
C GLN A 54 6.47 13.32 -10.14
N GLN A 55 7.08 12.17 -9.90
CA GLN A 55 8.52 12.10 -9.73
C GLN A 55 9.26 12.20 -11.07
N PRO A 56 10.40 12.92 -11.12
CA PRO A 56 11.20 13.04 -12.33
C PRO A 56 11.67 11.69 -12.92
N ASN A 57 11.83 10.68 -12.06
CA ASN A 57 12.28 9.34 -12.39
C ASN A 57 11.17 8.27 -12.27
N SER A 58 9.90 8.66 -12.37
CA SER A 58 8.76 7.74 -12.24
C SER A 58 8.83 6.52 -13.17
N HIS A 59 9.44 6.69 -14.35
CA HIS A 59 9.68 5.62 -15.32
C HIS A 59 10.72 4.58 -14.88
N ASP A 60 11.54 4.85 -13.85
CA ASP A 60 12.54 3.91 -13.33
C ASP A 60 12.14 3.31 -11.97
N LEU A 61 10.97 3.69 -11.43
CA LEU A 61 10.49 3.17 -10.16
C LEU A 61 9.87 1.79 -10.33
N TYR A 62 10.24 0.87 -9.46
CA TYR A 62 9.55 -0.41 -9.23
C TYR A 62 8.58 -0.26 -8.06
N PHE A 63 7.34 -0.69 -8.25
CA PHE A 63 6.34 -0.66 -7.19
C PHE A 63 6.43 -1.96 -6.36
N GLN A 64 6.61 -1.83 -5.04
CA GLN A 64 6.67 -2.98 -4.14
C GLN A 64 5.68 -2.83 -2.97
N GLN A 65 4.97 -3.92 -2.66
CA GLN A 65 4.02 -4.01 -1.55
C GLN A 65 4.16 -5.36 -0.84
N ASP A 66 3.73 -5.44 0.42
CA ASP A 66 3.68 -6.69 1.18
C ASP A 66 2.53 -7.60 0.70
N GLY A 67 2.56 -8.88 1.08
CA GLY A 67 1.61 -9.89 0.59
C GLY A 67 0.23 -9.89 1.27
N GLY A 68 -0.23 -8.76 1.79
CA GLY A 68 -1.51 -8.64 2.50
C GLY A 68 -2.72 -9.07 1.65
N PRO A 69 -3.76 -9.69 2.23
CA PRO A 69 -4.92 -10.18 1.46
C PRO A 69 -5.63 -9.12 0.60
N SER A 70 -5.67 -7.87 1.05
CA SER A 70 -6.26 -6.76 0.30
C SER A 70 -5.48 -6.41 -0.97
N HIS A 71 -4.17 -6.61 -0.96
CA HIS A 71 -3.28 -6.31 -2.09
C HIS A 71 -3.37 -7.35 -3.20
N PHE A 72 -3.73 -8.57 -2.83
CA PHE A 72 -3.96 -9.67 -3.78
C PHE A 72 -5.37 -9.66 -4.38
N SER A 73 -6.22 -8.71 -4.00
CA SER A 73 -7.53 -8.58 -4.64
C SER A 73 -7.37 -8.34 -6.15
N ARG A 74 -8.28 -8.91 -6.93
CA ARG A 74 -8.22 -8.85 -8.39
C ARG A 74 -8.24 -7.42 -8.91
N VAL A 75 -9.10 -6.58 -8.36
CA VAL A 75 -9.25 -5.17 -8.76
C VAL A 75 -7.97 -4.35 -8.54
N VAL A 76 -7.23 -4.64 -7.47
CA VAL A 76 -5.94 -4.00 -7.18
C VAL A 76 -4.88 -4.45 -8.16
N ARG A 77 -4.81 -5.77 -8.42
CA ARG A 77 -3.83 -6.34 -9.36
C ARG A 77 -4.05 -5.84 -10.78
N ASP A 78 -5.30 -5.86 -11.25
CA ASP A 78 -5.66 -5.40 -12.59
C ASP A 78 -5.26 -3.92 -12.75
N HIS A 79 -5.53 -3.07 -11.74
CA HIS A 79 -5.11 -1.67 -11.75
C HIS A 79 -3.59 -1.47 -11.75
N LEU A 80 -2.85 -2.25 -10.94
CA LEU A 80 -1.39 -2.14 -10.88
C LEU A 80 -0.73 -2.58 -12.19
N GLU A 81 -1.23 -3.64 -12.82
CA GLU A 81 -0.77 -4.11 -14.13
C GLU A 81 -0.99 -3.05 -15.23
N GLU A 82 -2.16 -2.40 -15.22
CA GLU A 82 -2.46 -1.31 -16.16
C GLU A 82 -1.60 -0.06 -15.90
N THR A 83 -1.29 0.23 -14.64
CA THR A 83 -0.57 1.45 -14.24
C THR A 83 0.95 1.31 -14.40
N PHE A 84 1.48 0.11 -14.18
CA PHE A 84 2.91 -0.19 -14.21
C PHE A 84 3.17 -1.45 -15.06
N PRO A 85 2.90 -1.41 -16.38
CA PRO A 85 3.11 -2.56 -17.23
C PRO A 85 4.59 -2.95 -17.24
N GLU A 86 4.86 -4.25 -17.10
CA GLU A 86 6.21 -4.84 -17.21
C GLU A 86 7.20 -4.42 -16.09
N LYS A 87 6.70 -4.00 -14.92
CA LYS A 87 7.51 -3.64 -13.75
C LYS A 87 7.21 -4.47 -12.51
#